data_AF-A0A1Y6AJZ3-F1
#
_entry.id   AF-A0A1Y6AJZ3-F1
#
_cell.length_a   1.000
_cell.length_b   1.000
_cell.length_c   1.000
_cell.angle_alpha   90.00
_cell.angle_beta   90.00
_cell.angle_gamma   90.00
#
_symmetry.space_group_name_H-M   'P 1'
#
loop_
_entity.id
_entity.type
_entity.pdbx_description
1 polymer ?
#
loop_
_entity_poly.entity_id
_entity_poly.type
_entity_poly.pdbx_seq_one_letter_code
_entity_poly.pdbx_strand_id
1 'polypeptide(L)'
;MRGIVANQLALELFNKAEKESDSETPEEPAVETIIYRRKKKRVHRDESVQNLPVETVEHRLPNGEQVCSCCGGALHEMSVEVRRELTIVPAEVKVTEHKRDVYVCRKCELDEASTPRIKEKTQLLN
;
A
#
# COMPACT_ATOMS: atom_id res chain seq x y z
N MET A 1 -19.92 -59.76 6.43
CA MET A 1 -19.62 -59.23 5.08
C MET A 1 -20.69 -58.20 4.71
N ARG A 2 -20.60 -56.99 5.25
CA ARG A 2 -21.54 -55.88 4.98
C ARG A 2 -20.68 -54.62 4.94
N GLY A 3 -20.50 -54.02 3.77
CA GLY A 3 -19.63 -52.84 3.69
C GLY A 3 -19.33 -52.27 2.32
N ILE A 4 -20.23 -52.36 1.33
CA ILE A 4 -20.03 -51.66 0.05
C ILE A 4 -21.31 -50.96 -0.47
N VAL A 5 -22.51 -51.42 -0.13
CA VAL A 5 -23.75 -50.97 -0.81
C VAL A 5 -24.26 -49.57 -0.41
N ALA A 6 -23.71 -48.94 0.65
CA ALA A 6 -24.19 -47.63 1.10
C ALA A 6 -23.70 -46.45 0.25
N ASN A 7 -22.56 -46.61 -0.46
CA ASN A 7 -21.91 -45.48 -1.14
C ASN A 7 -22.40 -45.29 -2.58
N GLN A 8 -22.87 -46.36 -3.24
CA GLN A 8 -23.40 -46.28 -4.62
C GLN A 8 -24.78 -45.61 -4.68
N LEU A 9 -25.69 -45.92 -3.75
CA LEU A 9 -27.02 -45.29 -3.70
C LEU A 9 -26.97 -43.80 -3.36
N ALA A 10 -25.99 -43.36 -2.56
CA ALA A 10 -25.79 -41.96 -2.23
C ALA A 10 -25.43 -41.15 -3.49
N LEU A 11 -24.51 -41.65 -4.32
CA LEU A 11 -24.06 -40.99 -5.54
C LEU A 11 -25.19 -40.79 -6.56
N GLU A 12 -26.12 -41.74 -6.69
CA GLU A 12 -27.25 -41.62 -7.63
C GLU A 12 -28.29 -40.57 -7.21
N LEU A 13 -28.44 -40.33 -5.90
CA LEU A 13 -29.34 -39.30 -5.36
C LEU A 13 -28.82 -37.87 -5.61
N PHE A 14 -27.50 -37.66 -5.54
CA PHE A 14 -26.90 -36.34 -5.74
C PHE A 14 -26.72 -35.98 -7.22
N ASN A 15 -26.61 -36.97 -8.11
CA ASN A 15 -26.38 -36.75 -9.55
C ASN A 15 -27.66 -36.49 -10.36
N LYS A 16 -28.83 -36.39 -9.72
CA LYS A 16 -30.11 -36.20 -10.44
C LYS A 16 -30.15 -34.86 -11.22
N ALA A 17 -29.62 -33.79 -10.64
CA ALA A 17 -29.60 -32.47 -11.26
C ALA A 17 -28.67 -32.41 -12.49
N GLU A 18 -27.48 -33.01 -12.41
CA GLU A 18 -26.52 -33.05 -13.53
C GLU A 18 -27.05 -33.91 -14.69
N LYS A 19 -27.78 -35.00 -14.38
CA LYS A 19 -28.37 -35.89 -15.39
C LYS A 19 -29.55 -35.25 -16.13
N GLU A 20 -30.30 -34.37 -15.47
CA GLU A 20 -31.42 -33.62 -16.07
C GLU A 20 -30.94 -32.40 -16.87
N SER A 21 -29.76 -31.84 -16.57
CA SER A 21 -29.19 -30.70 -17.31
C SER A 21 -28.56 -31.04 -18.66
N ASP A 22 -28.29 -32.31 -18.95
CA ASP A 22 -27.62 -32.75 -20.19
C ASP A 22 -28.60 -32.96 -21.37
N SER A 23 -29.92 -32.96 -21.10
CA SER A 23 -30.95 -33.19 -22.13
C SER A 23 -31.49 -31.93 -22.80
N GLU A 24 -31.15 -30.75 -22.31
CA GLU A 24 -31.49 -29.49 -22.93
C GLU A 24 -30.29 -28.58 -22.69
N THR A 25 -29.51 -28.30 -23.73
CA THR A 25 -28.71 -27.08 -23.77
C THR A 25 -29.67 -25.94 -24.14
N PRO A 26 -30.16 -25.09 -23.21
CA PRO A 26 -30.62 -23.78 -23.62
C PRO A 26 -29.47 -23.13 -24.38
N GLU A 27 -29.73 -22.70 -25.62
CA GLU A 27 -28.80 -21.83 -26.32
C GLU A 27 -28.47 -20.66 -25.38
N GLU A 28 -27.22 -20.58 -24.92
CA GLU A 28 -26.80 -19.49 -24.07
C GLU A 28 -27.13 -18.18 -24.80
N PRO A 29 -27.90 -17.26 -24.20
CA PRO A 29 -28.18 -15.98 -24.84
C PRO A 29 -26.84 -15.32 -25.11
N ALA A 30 -26.59 -14.94 -26.37
CA ALA A 30 -25.35 -14.33 -26.80
C ALA A 30 -25.00 -13.17 -25.85
N VAL A 31 -24.04 -13.41 -24.95
CA VAL A 31 -23.65 -12.44 -23.95
C VAL A 31 -22.92 -11.35 -24.71
N GLU A 32 -23.59 -10.23 -24.97
CA GLU A 32 -22.98 -9.06 -25.59
C GLU A 32 -21.90 -8.53 -24.65
N THR A 33 -20.66 -8.98 -24.85
CA THR A 33 -19.51 -8.50 -24.10
C THR A 33 -19.29 -7.03 -24.42
N ILE A 34 -19.51 -6.19 -23.42
CA ILE A 34 -19.30 -4.75 -23.49
C ILE A 34 -17.81 -4.48 -23.76
N ILE A 35 -17.44 -4.23 -25.03
CA ILE A 35 -16.03 -4.13 -25.48
C ILE A 35 -15.39 -2.77 -25.16
N TYR A 36 -16.11 -1.82 -24.56
CA TYR A 36 -15.54 -0.50 -24.36
C TYR A 36 -14.52 -0.50 -23.21
N ARG A 37 -13.26 -0.20 -23.53
CA ARG A 37 -12.25 0.16 -22.54
C ARG A 37 -12.44 1.62 -22.14
N ARG A 38 -12.95 1.86 -20.94
CA ARG A 38 -12.96 3.21 -20.35
C ARG A 38 -11.52 3.70 -20.18
N LYS A 39 -11.18 4.83 -20.81
CA LYS A 39 -9.92 5.52 -20.52
C LYS A 39 -9.96 5.97 -19.07
N LYS A 40 -9.01 5.51 -18.25
CA LYS A 40 -8.83 6.03 -16.89
C LYS A 40 -8.51 7.51 -17.01
N LYS A 41 -9.39 8.38 -16.51
CA LYS A 41 -9.06 9.80 -16.33
C LYS A 41 -7.87 9.87 -15.37
N ARG A 42 -6.85 10.65 -15.72
CA ARG A 42 -5.78 10.97 -14.78
C ARG A 42 -6.44 11.69 -13.60
N VAL A 43 -6.34 11.11 -12.42
CA VAL A 43 -6.90 11.69 -11.21
C VAL A 43 -6.01 12.88 -10.86
N HIS A 44 -6.56 14.09 -10.94
CA HIS A 44 -5.90 15.33 -10.54
C HIS A 44 -5.85 15.43 -9.01
N ARG A 45 -5.13 14.49 -8.37
CA ARG A 45 -4.99 14.46 -6.91
C ARG A 45 -4.27 15.71 -6.40
N ASP A 46 -3.41 16.30 -7.22
CA ASP A 46 -2.67 17.49 -6.83
C ASP A 46 -3.53 18.76 -6.83
N GLU A 47 -4.52 18.88 -7.72
CA GLU A 47 -5.39 20.06 -7.79
C GLU A 47 -6.39 20.12 -6.63
N SER A 48 -6.89 18.97 -6.17
CA SER A 48 -7.84 18.92 -5.05
C SER A 48 -7.20 19.23 -3.70
N VAL A 49 -5.88 19.11 -3.59
CA VAL A 49 -5.13 19.24 -2.32
C VAL A 49 -4.52 20.64 -2.14
N GLN A 50 -4.40 21.43 -3.21
CA GLN A 50 -3.78 22.77 -3.18
C GLN A 50 -4.58 23.82 -2.37
N ASN A 51 -5.90 23.67 -2.27
CA ASN A 51 -6.76 24.65 -1.59
C ASN A 51 -7.07 24.30 -0.13
N LEU A 52 -6.47 23.23 0.40
CA LEU A 52 -6.71 22.78 1.77
C LEU A 52 -5.66 23.38 2.72
N PRO A 53 -6.03 23.65 3.99
CA PRO A 53 -5.09 24.11 5.00
C PRO A 53 -3.97 23.07 5.21
N VAL A 54 -2.72 23.53 5.18
CA VAL A 54 -1.52 22.69 5.32
C VAL A 54 -0.91 22.87 6.71
N GLU A 55 -0.75 21.78 7.44
CA GLU A 55 -0.03 21.73 8.71
C GLU A 55 1.31 21.03 8.51
N THR A 56 2.43 21.73 8.75
CA THR A 56 3.78 21.15 8.60
C THR A 56 4.29 20.59 9.93
N VAL A 57 4.71 19.34 9.92
CA VAL A 57 5.36 18.65 11.05
C VAL A 57 6.79 18.28 10.64
N GLU A 58 7.78 18.87 11.32
CA GLU A 58 9.20 18.57 11.11
C GLU A 58 9.67 17.46 12.07
N HIS A 59 10.31 16.45 11.51
CA HIS A 59 10.94 15.33 12.22
C HIS A 59 12.45 15.43 12.02
N ARG A 60 13.16 15.88 13.06
CA ARG A 60 14.61 16.07 13.06
C ARG A 60 15.25 15.21 14.13
N LEU A 61 16.39 14.61 13.80
CA LEU A 61 17.15 13.86 14.81
C LEU A 61 17.67 14.83 15.89
N PRO A 62 17.48 14.50 17.18
CA PRO A 62 18.03 15.31 18.27
C PRO A 62 19.55 15.31 18.21
N ASN A 63 20.18 16.41 18.66
CA ASN A 63 21.64 16.59 18.57
C ASN A 63 22.46 15.43 19.17
N GLY A 64 21.93 14.74 20.20
CA GLY A 64 22.58 13.58 20.82
C GLY A 64 22.61 12.31 19.97
N GLU A 65 21.74 12.21 18.96
CA GLU A 65 21.61 11.06 18.06
C GLU A 65 22.21 11.32 16.67
N GLN A 66 22.75 12.52 16.44
CA GLN A 66 23.43 12.91 15.19
C GLN A 66 24.86 12.35 15.11
N VAL A 67 25.07 11.13 15.57
CA VAL A 67 26.37 10.45 15.61
C VAL A 67 26.29 9.16 14.81
N CYS A 68 27.25 8.97 13.90
CA CYS A 68 27.32 7.78 13.07
C CYS A 68 27.65 6.54 13.91
N SER A 69 26.83 5.50 13.83
CA SER A 69 27.06 4.23 14.51
C SER A 69 28.26 3.44 13.97
N CYS A 70 28.72 3.73 12.75
CA CYS A 70 29.85 3.03 12.14
C CYS A 70 31.22 3.60 12.53
N CYS A 71 31.36 4.93 12.56
CA CYS A 71 32.66 5.59 12.76
C CYS A 71 32.68 6.63 13.89
N GLY A 72 31.55 6.86 14.58
CA GLY A 72 31.43 7.87 15.63
C GLY A 72 31.51 9.32 15.14
N GLY A 73 31.57 9.55 13.83
CA GLY A 73 31.60 10.89 13.25
C GLY A 73 30.25 11.60 13.32
N ALA A 74 30.27 12.94 13.28
CA ALA A 74 29.07 13.74 13.20
C ALA A 74 28.29 13.45 11.90
N LEU A 75 26.97 13.28 12.03
CA LEU A 75 26.06 13.18 10.89
C LEU A 75 25.70 14.58 10.41
N HIS A 76 25.49 14.73 9.11
CA HIS A 76 25.04 15.98 8.50
C HIS A 76 23.76 15.77 7.71
N GLU A 77 22.96 16.83 7.61
CA GLU A 77 21.73 16.86 6.81
C GLU A 77 22.09 16.75 5.32
N MET A 78 21.46 15.79 4.64
CA MET A 78 21.65 15.51 3.21
C MET A 78 20.47 15.97 2.37
N SER A 79 19.26 15.60 2.79
CA SER A 79 18.03 15.91 2.07
C SER A 79 16.83 15.86 3.00
N VAL A 80 15.74 16.51 2.58
CA VAL A 80 14.47 16.51 3.31
C VAL A 80 13.46 15.68 2.53
N GLU A 81 12.95 14.62 3.15
CA GLU A 81 11.89 13.79 2.60
C GLU A 81 10.54 14.34 3.03
N VAL A 82 9.69 14.73 2.07
CA VAL A 82 8.37 15.33 2.32
C VAL A 82 7.28 14.33 1.97
N ARG A 83 6.40 14.03 2.94
CA ARG A 83 5.23 13.18 2.76
C ARG A 83 3.96 13.96 3.13
N ARG A 84 2.95 13.90 2.26
CA ARG A 84 1.66 14.56 2.45
C ARG A 84 0.58 13.55 2.80
N GLU A 85 -0.16 13.80 3.86
CA GLU A 85 -1.30 13.00 4.29
C GLU A 85 -2.54 13.86 4.45
N LEU A 86 -3.73 13.28 4.23
CA LEU A 86 -5.00 13.98 4.41
C LEU A 86 -5.57 13.59 5.77
N THR A 87 -5.75 14.58 6.63
CA THR A 87 -6.38 14.43 7.93
C THR A 87 -7.81 14.92 7.82
N ILE A 88 -8.76 14.01 8.03
CA ILE A 88 -10.19 14.32 7.99
C ILE A 88 -10.64 14.60 9.43
N VAL A 89 -10.91 15.86 9.73
CA VAL A 89 -11.63 16.28 10.94
C VAL A 89 -13.12 16.34 10.55
N PRO A 90 -14.07 15.94 11.41
CA PRO A 90 -15.49 15.86 11.04
C PRO A 90 -16.09 17.11 10.36
N ALA A 91 -15.48 18.29 10.53
CA ALA A 91 -15.88 19.55 9.91
C ALA A 91 -14.91 20.11 8.85
N GLU A 92 -13.65 19.64 8.81
CA GLU A 92 -12.60 20.22 7.97
C GLU A 92 -11.62 19.15 7.46
N VAL A 93 -11.18 19.27 6.21
CA VAL A 93 -10.11 18.44 5.67
C VAL A 93 -8.82 19.24 5.67
N LYS A 94 -7.77 18.67 6.25
CA LYS A 94 -6.44 19.29 6.35
C LYS A 94 -5.39 18.41 5.69
N VAL A 95 -4.31 19.02 5.26
CA VAL A 95 -3.14 18.34 4.70
C VAL A 95 -2.03 18.39 5.73
N THR A 96 -1.62 17.24 6.23
CA THR A 96 -0.47 17.15 7.14
C THR A 96 0.78 16.84 6.31
N GLU A 97 1.70 17.80 6.27
CA GLU A 97 3.01 17.67 5.63
C GLU A 97 4.07 17.21 6.63
N HIS A 98 4.51 15.96 6.51
CA HIS A 98 5.63 15.43 7.28
C HIS A 98 6.95 15.68 6.54
N LYS A 99 7.80 16.53 7.09
CA LYS A 99 9.17 16.77 6.62
C LYS A 99 10.13 15.98 7.50
N ARG A 100 10.94 15.12 6.89
CA ARG A 100 11.93 14.29 7.59
C ARG A 100 13.31 14.60 7.09
N ASP A 101 14.19 14.98 8.00
CA ASP A 101 15.58 15.24 7.65
C ASP A 101 16.33 13.91 7.53
N VAL A 102 17.02 13.73 6.41
CA VAL A 102 17.85 12.58 6.11
C VAL A 102 19.28 12.95 6.44
N TYR A 103 19.90 12.17 7.33
CA TYR A 103 21.24 12.40 7.81
C TYR A 103 22.21 11.35 7.28
N VAL A 104 23.44 11.78 6.97
CA VAL A 104 24.50 10.92 6.45
C VAL A 104 25.86 11.27 7.04
N CYS A 105 26.78 10.30 7.02
CA CYS A 105 28.13 10.49 7.52
C CYS A 105 29.10 10.80 6.37
N ARG A 106 29.76 11.96 6.41
CA ARG A 106 30.76 12.35 5.39
C ARG A 106 31.95 11.40 5.33
N LYS A 107 32.38 10.89 6.49
CA LYS A 107 33.56 10.03 6.58
C LYS A 107 33.29 8.66 5.93
N CYS A 108 32.16 8.03 6.26
CA CYS A 108 31.74 6.79 5.61
C CYS A 108 31.48 6.96 4.11
N GLU A 109 31.04 8.14 3.67
CA GLU A 109 30.84 8.43 2.25
C GLU A 109 32.15 8.51 1.46
N LEU A 110 33.21 9.04 2.07
CA LEU A 110 34.54 9.12 1.46
C LEU A 110 35.26 7.78 1.45
N ASP A 111 35.07 6.96 2.47
CA ASP A 111 35.79 5.69 2.65
C ASP A 111 35.24 4.54 1.77
N GLU A 112 34.25 4.78 0.89
CA GLU A 112 33.48 3.79 0.11
C GLU A 112 32.87 2.64 0.95
N ALA A 113 32.94 2.73 2.28
CA ALA A 113 32.28 1.85 3.20
C ALA A 113 30.78 2.18 3.17
N SER A 114 29.94 1.15 3.09
CA SER A 114 28.48 1.23 3.13
C SER A 114 27.99 2.41 3.99
N THR A 115 27.44 3.45 3.34
CA THR A 115 27.04 4.69 4.03
C THR A 115 25.72 4.49 4.76
N PRO A 116 25.69 4.52 6.10
CA PRO A 116 24.43 4.46 6.82
C PRO A 116 23.66 5.76 6.58
N ARG A 117 22.48 5.66 5.97
CA ARG A 117 21.51 6.76 5.88
C ARG A 117 20.55 6.64 7.05
N ILE A 118 20.55 7.65 7.92
CA ILE A 118 19.77 7.63 9.16
C ILE A 118 18.64 8.65 9.03
N LYS A 119 17.46 8.27 9.49
CA LYS A 119 16.26 9.09 9.53
C LYS A 119 15.56 8.85 10.86
N GLU A 120 14.88 9.86 11.37
CA GLU A 120 14.00 9.68 12.52
C GLU A 120 12.83 8.74 12.15
N LYS A 121 12.49 7.81 13.06
CA LYS A 121 11.35 6.90 12.86
C LYS A 121 10.06 7.69 13.02
N THR A 122 9.28 7.76 11.96
CA THR A 122 7.98 8.43 12.04
C THR A 122 6.93 7.55 12.68
N GLN A 123 6.28 8.09 13.69
CA GLN A 123 5.06 7.53 14.25
C GLN A 123 3.95 7.69 13.20
N LEU A 124 3.45 6.57 12.68
CA LEU A 124 2.24 6.56 11.86
C LEU A 124 1.09 6.99 12.78
N LEU A 125 0.53 8.18 12.55
CA LEU A 125 -0.70 8.59 13.21
C LEU A 125 -1.85 7.84 12.49
N ASN A 126 -2.40 6.84 13.16
CA ASN A 126 -3.55 6.05 12.71
C ASN A 126 -4.85 6.80 12.96
#